data_AF-A0A821TEA9-F1
#
_entry.id   AF-A0A821TEA9-F1
#
_cell.length_a   1.000
_cell.length_b   1.000
_cell.length_c   1.000
_cell.angle_alpha   90.00
_cell.angle_beta   90.00
_cell.angle_gamma   90.00
#
_symmetry.space_group_name_H-M   'P 1'
#
loop_
_entity.id
_entity.type
_entity.pdbx_description
1 polymer ?
#
loop_
_entity_poly.entity_id
_entity_poly.type
_entity_poly.pdbx_seq_one_letter_code
_entity_poly.pdbx_strand_id
1 'polypeptide(L)'
;MPWCSAMAQGQAASLLVRLYSLTNDNQHLLAIRRAIQPLWSSNMTRAYFENRFLWLEEYPLESPVQGLFVLNGCLYSLIGIIDVHTIDPQSYLLELINEIINSLHYMLPYYIHPKISNWSLYDLSHITMKSKMNTASDSYHIVHIIQLQCLSQLFKKTNFFYISTM
;
A
#
# COMPACT_ATOMS: atom_id res chain seq x y z
N MET A 1 -9.79 19.55 -5.08
CA MET A 1 -10.41 18.76 -3.97
C MET A 1 -9.34 18.50 -2.92
N PRO A 2 -9.64 18.27 -1.62
CA PRO A 2 -8.60 17.99 -0.64
C PRO A 2 -7.84 16.71 -1.01
N TRP A 3 -6.52 16.77 -0.94
CA TRP A 3 -5.59 15.67 -1.20
C TRP A 3 -5.81 14.55 -0.17
N CYS A 4 -5.94 13.31 -0.63
CA CYS A 4 -6.20 12.14 0.22
C CYS A 4 -5.08 11.12 0.06
N SER A 5 -4.23 10.94 1.07
CA SER A 5 -3.18 9.92 1.02
C SER A 5 -3.71 8.55 1.40
N ALA A 6 -3.47 7.54 0.56
CA ALA A 6 -3.80 6.17 0.92
C ALA A 6 -3.07 5.70 2.19
N MET A 7 -1.79 6.06 2.31
CA MET A 7 -0.97 5.73 3.48
C MET A 7 -1.58 6.30 4.76
N ALA A 8 -2.01 7.57 4.73
CA ALA A 8 -2.65 8.19 5.88
C ALA A 8 -3.94 7.47 6.29
N GLN A 9 -4.76 7.06 5.30
CA GLN A 9 -5.98 6.28 5.58
C GLN A 9 -5.66 4.92 6.21
N GLY A 10 -4.69 4.20 5.66
CA GLY A 10 -4.26 2.90 6.17
C GLY A 10 -3.71 2.98 7.60
N GLN A 11 -2.81 3.93 7.86
CA GLN A 11 -2.23 4.12 9.20
C GLN A 11 -3.27 4.56 10.23
N ALA A 12 -4.18 5.46 9.86
CA ALA A 12 -5.29 5.87 10.72
C ALA A 12 -6.20 4.68 11.05
N ALA A 13 -6.53 3.85 10.05
CA ALA A 13 -7.31 2.65 10.25
C ALA A 13 -6.62 1.66 11.21
N SER A 14 -5.33 1.36 10.98
CA SER A 14 -4.52 0.51 11.87
C SER A 14 -4.48 0.99 13.32
N LEU A 15 -4.34 2.30 13.54
CA LEU A 15 -4.37 2.90 14.88
C LEU A 15 -5.75 2.72 15.52
N LEU A 16 -6.81 3.06 14.80
CA LEU A 16 -8.18 2.98 15.30
C LEU A 16 -8.60 1.52 15.59
N VAL A 17 -8.16 0.55 14.79
CA VAL A 17 -8.35 -0.89 15.06
C VAL A 17 -7.73 -1.25 16.40
N ARG A 18 -6.49 -0.84 16.67
CA ARG A 18 -5.81 -1.10 17.95
C ARG A 18 -6.50 -0.42 19.13
N LEU A 19 -6.96 0.82 18.95
CA LEU A 19 -7.75 1.53 19.97
C LEU A 19 -9.08 0.83 20.24
N TYR A 20 -9.78 0.37 19.20
CA TYR A 20 -11.01 -0.41 19.34
C TYR A 20 -10.74 -1.71 20.12
N SER A 21 -9.69 -2.46 19.76
CA SER A 21 -9.34 -3.71 20.45
C SER A 21 -8.99 -3.52 21.93
N LEU A 22 -8.49 -2.34 22.33
CA LEU A 22 -8.17 -2.02 23.72
C LEU A 22 -9.37 -1.49 24.52
N THR A 23 -10.28 -0.77 23.88
CA THR A 23 -11.36 -0.04 24.56
C THR A 23 -12.74 -0.68 24.42
N ASN A 24 -12.95 -1.50 23.38
CA ASN A 24 -14.26 -1.98 22.94
C ASN A 24 -15.31 -0.86 22.69
N ASP A 25 -14.86 0.37 22.43
CA ASP A 25 -15.78 1.48 22.14
C ASP A 25 -16.19 1.49 20.66
N ASN A 26 -17.47 1.25 20.41
CA ASN A 26 -18.09 1.21 19.08
C ASN A 26 -17.95 2.53 18.29
N GLN A 27 -17.66 3.67 18.94
CA GLN A 27 -17.34 4.90 18.21
C GLN A 27 -16.09 4.74 17.34
N HIS A 28 -15.10 3.95 17.79
CA HIS A 28 -13.93 3.65 16.97
C HIS A 28 -14.30 2.82 15.73
N LEU A 29 -15.25 1.89 15.82
CA LEU A 29 -15.68 1.10 14.66
C LEU A 29 -16.25 1.98 13.54
N LEU A 30 -17.06 2.99 13.89
CA LEU A 30 -17.54 3.98 12.92
C LEU A 30 -16.40 4.80 12.31
N ALA A 31 -15.42 5.20 13.12
CA ALA A 31 -14.24 5.92 12.64
C ALA A 31 -13.39 5.06 11.69
N ILE A 32 -13.20 3.77 12.00
CA ILE A 32 -12.47 2.80 11.17
C ILE A 32 -13.10 2.70 9.78
N ARG A 33 -14.43 2.50 9.73
CA ARG A 33 -15.17 2.41 8.45
C ARG A 33 -15.04 3.68 7.61
N ARG A 34 -15.04 4.86 8.26
CA ARG A 34 -14.82 6.14 7.58
C ARG A 34 -13.39 6.29 7.07
N ALA A 35 -12.39 5.88 7.86
CA ALA A 35 -10.98 5.96 7.48
C ALA A 35 -10.66 5.08 6.27
N ILE A 36 -11.26 3.89 6.17
CA ILE A 36 -11.01 2.99 5.03
C ILE A 36 -11.82 3.36 3.78
N GLN A 37 -12.88 4.15 3.93
CA GLN A 37 -13.82 4.49 2.85
C GLN A 37 -13.13 5.02 1.58
N PRO A 38 -12.15 5.94 1.65
CA PRO A 38 -11.51 6.47 0.45
C PRO A 38 -10.74 5.41 -0.36
N LEU A 39 -10.21 4.37 0.31
CA LEU A 39 -9.38 3.34 -0.32
C LEU A 39 -10.16 2.41 -1.24
N TRP A 40 -11.46 2.22 -0.99
CA TRP A 40 -12.29 1.28 -1.77
C TRP A 40 -13.39 1.95 -2.58
N SER A 41 -14.00 3.02 -2.06
CA SER A 41 -15.22 3.62 -2.66
C SER A 41 -14.95 4.78 -3.62
N SER A 42 -13.72 5.29 -3.66
CA SER A 42 -13.38 6.49 -4.40
C SER A 42 -12.21 6.27 -5.35
N ASN A 43 -12.20 7.00 -6.45
CA ASN A 43 -11.03 7.10 -7.33
C ASN A 43 -9.98 8.08 -6.78
N MET A 44 -10.15 8.60 -5.55
CA MET A 44 -9.26 9.63 -5.02
C MET A 44 -7.87 9.11 -4.68
N THR A 45 -7.74 7.82 -4.35
CA THR A 45 -6.46 7.21 -3.97
C THR A 45 -6.10 6.02 -4.84
N ARG A 46 -6.86 5.75 -5.91
CA ARG A 46 -6.68 4.55 -6.75
C ARG A 46 -6.06 4.95 -8.08
N ALA A 47 -4.97 4.29 -8.44
CA ALA A 47 -4.34 4.37 -9.75
C ALA A 47 -4.24 2.96 -10.35
N TYR A 48 -3.99 2.88 -11.66
CA TYR A 48 -3.85 1.61 -12.37
C TYR A 48 -2.56 1.61 -13.18
N PHE A 49 -1.59 0.79 -12.77
CA PHE A 49 -0.38 0.56 -13.55
C PHE A 49 -0.74 -0.22 -14.81
N GLU A 50 -0.29 0.27 -15.97
CA GLU A 50 -0.64 -0.27 -17.30
C GLU A 50 -2.15 -0.42 -17.53
N ASN A 51 -2.97 0.45 -16.93
CA ASN A 51 -4.45 0.39 -16.96
C ASN A 51 -5.03 -0.94 -16.45
N ARG A 52 -4.27 -1.73 -15.67
CA ARG A 52 -4.68 -3.07 -15.24
C ARG A 52 -4.44 -3.34 -13.76
N PHE A 53 -3.27 -2.99 -13.24
CA PHE A 53 -2.87 -3.38 -11.89
C PHE A 53 -3.20 -2.25 -10.92
N LEU A 54 -4.16 -2.51 -10.04
CA LEU A 54 -4.60 -1.54 -9.04
C LEU A 54 -3.47 -1.17 -8.09
N TRP A 55 -3.37 0.13 -7.80
CA TRP A 55 -2.48 0.67 -6.81
C TRP A 55 -3.17 1.69 -5.91
N LEU A 56 -2.75 1.74 -4.64
CA LEU A 56 -3.19 2.74 -3.68
C LEU A 56 -2.13 3.84 -3.57
N GLU A 57 -2.45 5.04 -4.05
CA GLU A 57 -1.54 6.17 -4.14
C GLU A 57 -1.34 6.88 -2.80
N GLU A 58 -0.09 6.98 -2.37
CA GLU A 58 0.30 7.84 -1.24
C GLU A 58 0.08 9.31 -1.59
N TYR A 59 0.39 9.68 -2.84
CA TYR A 59 0.26 11.02 -3.38
C TYR A 59 -0.62 10.96 -4.63
N PRO A 60 -1.96 10.97 -4.50
CA PRO A 60 -2.81 11.02 -5.69
C PRO A 60 -2.54 12.29 -6.47
N LEU A 61 -2.20 12.10 -7.75
CA LEU A 61 -2.02 13.17 -8.71
C LEU A 61 -3.32 13.38 -9.49
N GLU A 62 -3.60 14.63 -9.83
CA GLU A 62 -4.71 14.91 -10.74
C GLU A 62 -4.39 14.35 -12.15
N SER A 63 -5.41 13.75 -12.78
CA SER A 63 -5.34 13.23 -14.15
C SER A 63 -4.70 14.24 -15.11
N PRO A 64 -3.78 13.86 -16.02
CA PRO A 64 -3.58 12.51 -16.59
C PRO A 64 -2.31 11.78 -16.12
N VAL A 65 -1.68 12.19 -15.01
CA VAL A 65 -0.44 11.53 -14.57
C VAL A 65 -0.79 10.11 -14.08
N GLN A 66 -0.09 9.11 -14.61
CA GLN A 66 -0.39 7.69 -14.38
C GLN A 66 -0.20 7.21 -12.93
N GLY A 67 0.05 8.08 -11.95
CA GLY A 67 0.39 7.71 -10.58
C GLY A 67 1.90 7.65 -10.36
N LEU A 68 2.34 7.92 -9.11
CA LEU A 68 3.74 7.76 -8.73
C LEU A 68 4.06 6.31 -8.42
N PHE A 69 3.07 5.56 -7.94
CA PHE A 69 3.24 4.20 -7.44
C PHE A 69 4.32 4.15 -6.35
N VAL A 70 4.12 4.91 -5.27
CA VAL A 70 5.03 4.86 -4.10
C VAL A 70 4.85 3.54 -3.37
N LEU A 71 5.95 2.81 -3.13
CA LEU A 71 5.90 1.45 -2.60
C LEU A 71 5.42 1.40 -1.15
N ASN A 72 6.11 2.10 -0.25
CA ASN A 72 5.81 2.06 1.18
C ASN A 72 4.36 2.48 1.48
N GLY A 73 3.83 3.46 0.74
CA GLY A 73 2.50 4.00 0.97
C GLY A 73 1.41 2.99 0.62
N CYS A 74 1.54 2.29 -0.51
CA CYS A 74 0.64 1.20 -0.87
C CYS A 74 0.70 0.06 0.15
N LEU A 75 1.90 -0.32 0.60
CA LEU A 75 2.08 -1.38 1.59
C LEU A 75 1.46 -1.02 2.95
N TYR A 76 1.63 0.21 3.45
CA TYR A 76 0.94 0.67 4.66
C TYR A 76 -0.58 0.70 4.50
N SER A 77 -1.07 1.10 3.32
CA SER A 77 -2.50 1.10 3.01
C SER A 77 -3.07 -0.31 3.06
N LEU A 78 -2.38 -1.27 2.46
CA LEU A 78 -2.76 -2.69 2.47
C LEU A 78 -2.79 -3.25 3.89
N ILE A 79 -1.77 -2.98 4.70
CA ILE A 79 -1.73 -3.40 6.12
C ILE A 79 -2.94 -2.83 6.88
N GLY A 80 -3.28 -1.56 6.67
CA GLY A 80 -4.48 -0.95 7.25
C GLY A 80 -5.77 -1.66 6.85
N ILE A 81 -5.94 -1.99 5.57
CA ILE A 81 -7.10 -2.75 5.07
C ILE A 81 -7.17 -4.14 5.73
N ILE A 82 -6.03 -4.82 5.88
CA ILE A 82 -5.95 -6.13 6.54
C ILE A 82 -6.36 -6.02 8.01
N ASP A 83 -5.82 -5.04 8.74
CA ASP A 83 -6.17 -4.79 10.14
C ASP A 83 -7.70 -4.60 10.30
N VAL A 84 -8.32 -3.79 9.44
CA VAL A 84 -9.79 -3.61 9.45
C VAL A 84 -10.51 -4.92 9.17
N HIS A 85 -10.08 -5.66 8.15
CA HIS A 85 -10.71 -6.94 7.79
C HIS A 85 -10.66 -7.96 8.93
N THR A 86 -9.66 -7.90 9.82
CA THR A 86 -9.57 -8.81 10.98
C THR A 86 -10.66 -8.59 12.03
N ILE A 87 -11.16 -7.36 12.18
CA ILE A 87 -12.17 -7.01 13.20
C ILE A 87 -13.57 -6.77 12.61
N ASP A 88 -13.65 -6.41 11.33
CA ASP A 88 -14.88 -6.11 10.61
C ASP A 88 -14.78 -6.71 9.19
N PRO A 89 -14.86 -8.05 9.08
CA PRO A 89 -14.66 -8.73 7.82
C PRO A 89 -15.80 -8.39 6.84
N GLN A 90 -15.42 -7.83 5.70
CA GLN A 90 -16.32 -7.52 4.59
C GLN A 90 -15.79 -8.13 3.30
N SER A 91 -16.67 -8.64 2.44
CA SER A 91 -16.26 -9.31 1.18
C SER A 91 -15.47 -8.39 0.27
N TYR A 92 -15.89 -7.13 0.12
CA TYR A 92 -15.21 -6.14 -0.70
C TYR A 92 -13.80 -5.80 -0.21
N LEU A 93 -13.54 -5.87 1.11
CA LEU A 93 -12.20 -5.66 1.65
C LEU A 93 -11.29 -6.84 1.28
N LEU A 94 -11.80 -8.07 1.35
CA LEU A 94 -11.05 -9.25 0.95
C LEU A 94 -10.73 -9.24 -0.56
N GLU A 95 -11.70 -8.85 -1.39
CA GLU A 95 -11.49 -8.67 -2.83
C GLU A 95 -10.40 -7.62 -3.10
N LEU A 96 -10.47 -6.47 -2.43
CA LEU A 96 -9.47 -5.40 -2.54
C LEU A 96 -8.07 -5.85 -2.11
N ILE A 97 -7.97 -6.57 -0.98
CA ILE A 97 -6.70 -7.17 -0.50
C ILE A 97 -6.11 -8.06 -1.60
N ASN A 98 -6.90 -8.99 -2.14
CA ASN A 98 -6.44 -9.92 -3.17
C ASN A 98 -6.03 -9.22 -4.46
N GLU A 99 -6.78 -8.19 -4.88
CA GLU A 99 -6.45 -7.38 -6.07
C GLU A 99 -5.10 -6.65 -5.91
N ILE A 100 -4.85 -6.06 -4.73
CA ILE A 100 -3.58 -5.38 -4.43
C ILE A 100 -2.43 -6.39 -4.31
N ILE A 101 -2.62 -7.54 -3.67
CA ILE A 101 -1.61 -8.61 -3.59
C ILE A 101 -1.20 -9.07 -5.00
N ASN A 102 -2.17 -9.27 -5.89
CA ASN A 102 -1.91 -9.64 -7.28
C ASN A 102 -1.11 -8.55 -8.02
N SER A 103 -1.46 -7.28 -7.78
CA SER A 103 -0.75 -6.13 -8.34
C SER A 103 0.68 -6.04 -7.81
N LEU A 104 0.88 -6.26 -6.50
CA LEU A 104 2.21 -6.32 -5.88
C LEU A 104 3.09 -7.40 -6.49
N HIS A 105 2.57 -8.61 -6.70
CA HIS A 105 3.34 -9.68 -7.35
C HIS A 105 3.85 -9.30 -8.73
N TYR A 106 3.02 -8.61 -9.52
CA TYR A 106 3.40 -8.15 -10.85
C TYR A 106 4.38 -6.98 -10.79
N MET A 107 4.14 -6.03 -9.89
CA MET A 107 4.85 -4.74 -9.88
C MET A 107 6.16 -4.76 -9.07
N LEU A 108 6.31 -5.63 -8.07
CA LEU A 108 7.50 -5.67 -7.20
C LEU A 108 8.84 -5.78 -7.96
N PRO A 109 8.97 -6.57 -9.05
CA PRO A 109 10.20 -6.61 -9.83
C PRO A 109 10.64 -5.24 -10.39
N TYR A 110 9.71 -4.32 -10.66
CA TYR A 110 10.02 -2.98 -11.15
C TYR A 110 10.62 -2.06 -10.08
N TYR A 111 10.49 -2.42 -8.80
CA TYR A 111 11.10 -1.67 -7.69
C TYR A 111 12.53 -2.12 -7.40
N ILE A 112 13.08 -3.12 -8.10
CA ILE A 112 14.47 -3.54 -7.91
C ILE A 112 15.40 -2.58 -8.64
N HIS A 113 16.36 -2.00 -7.93
CA HIS A 113 17.30 -1.06 -8.52
C HIS A 113 18.25 -1.77 -9.50
N PRO A 114 18.31 -1.38 -10.79
CA PRO A 114 19.05 -2.14 -11.81
C PRO A 114 20.58 -2.04 -11.67
N LYS A 115 21.09 -1.06 -10.92
CA LYS A 115 22.53 -0.80 -10.75
C LYS A 115 23.06 -1.04 -9.34
N ILE A 116 22.17 -1.24 -8.36
CA ILE A 116 22.55 -1.40 -6.95
C ILE A 116 21.91 -2.70 -6.51
N SER A 117 22.73 -3.72 -6.34
CA SER A 117 22.26 -5.06 -5.97
C SER A 117 21.48 -4.99 -4.66
N ASN A 118 20.35 -5.71 -4.61
CA ASN A 118 19.46 -5.82 -3.45
C ASN A 118 18.90 -4.49 -2.94
N TRP A 119 18.89 -3.43 -3.74
CA TRP A 119 18.33 -2.13 -3.35
C TRP A 119 16.99 -1.87 -4.00
N SER A 120 16.12 -1.12 -3.32
CA SER A 120 14.80 -0.77 -3.84
C SER A 120 14.73 0.67 -4.36
N LEU A 121 13.88 0.86 -5.37
CA LEU A 121 13.36 2.16 -5.77
C LEU A 121 12.22 2.56 -4.83
N TYR A 122 12.05 3.86 -4.64
CA TYR A 122 10.98 4.43 -3.83
C TYR A 122 9.63 4.39 -4.54
N ASP A 123 9.66 4.69 -5.85
CA ASP A 123 8.48 4.81 -6.70
C ASP A 123 8.79 4.37 -8.15
N LEU A 124 7.76 4.33 -8.99
CA LEU A 124 7.88 4.00 -10.42
C LEU A 124 7.77 5.22 -11.34
N SER A 125 8.02 6.44 -10.83
CA SER A 125 7.93 7.68 -11.62
C SER A 125 8.86 7.68 -12.84
N HIS A 126 9.97 6.95 -12.78
CA HIS A 126 10.88 6.80 -13.91
C HIS A 126 10.25 6.05 -15.11
N ILE A 127 9.26 5.18 -14.84
CA ILE A 127 8.47 4.47 -15.86
C ILE A 127 7.32 5.36 -16.32
N THR A 128 6.57 5.94 -15.37
CA THR A 128 5.26 6.55 -15.64
C THR A 128 5.36 8.01 -16.06
N MET A 129 6.40 8.71 -15.60
CA MET A 129 6.64 10.14 -15.84
C MET A 129 7.95 10.43 -16.58
N LYS A 130 8.72 9.39 -16.94
CA LYS A 130 10.05 9.52 -17.57
C LYS A 130 11.03 10.35 -16.74
N SER A 131 10.88 10.34 -15.42
CA SER A 131 11.80 10.98 -14.48
C SER A 131 13.08 10.15 -14.31
N LYS A 132 14.02 10.68 -13.51
CA LYS A 132 15.15 9.88 -13.03
C LYS A 132 14.65 8.84 -12.02
N MET A 133 15.24 7.64 -12.02
CA MET A 133 15.01 6.62 -10.98
C MET A 133 15.17 7.22 -9.59
N ASN A 134 14.11 7.07 -8.78
CA ASN A 134 14.09 7.51 -7.40
C ASN A 134 14.58 6.37 -6.50
N THR A 135 15.88 6.31 -6.26
CA THR A 135 16.50 5.34 -5.34
C THR A 135 15.98 5.58 -3.93
N ALA A 136 15.45 4.54 -3.26
CA ALA A 136 15.04 4.68 -1.86
C ALA A 136 16.24 5.04 -0.98
N SER A 137 16.06 5.92 0.01
CA SER A 137 17.07 6.12 1.06
C SER A 137 17.22 4.85 1.89
N ASP A 138 18.29 4.75 2.69
CA ASP A 138 18.52 3.63 3.60
C ASP A 138 17.29 3.35 4.49
N SER A 139 16.69 4.42 5.03
CA SER A 139 15.49 4.33 5.86
C SER A 139 14.28 3.75 5.11
N TYR A 140 14.02 4.20 3.88
CA TYR A 140 12.89 3.67 3.10
C TYR A 140 13.16 2.25 2.59
N HIS A 141 14.40 1.94 2.25
CA HIS A 141 14.79 0.59 1.88
C HIS A 141 14.53 -0.40 3.03
N ILE A 142 14.91 -0.05 4.26
CA ILE A 142 14.59 -0.82 5.47
C ILE A 142 13.07 -0.94 5.67
N VAL A 143 12.31 0.14 5.49
CA VAL A 143 10.85 0.12 5.59
C VAL A 143 10.24 -0.87 4.58
N HIS A 144 10.69 -0.87 3.32
CA HIS A 144 10.22 -1.82 2.31
C HIS A 144 10.48 -3.26 2.74
N ILE A 145 11.67 -3.57 3.27
CA ILE A 145 12.00 -4.91 3.76
C ILE A 145 11.04 -5.32 4.89
N ILE A 146 10.87 -4.48 5.90
CA ILE A 146 10.02 -4.78 7.06
C ILE A 146 8.56 -5.01 6.64
N GLN A 147 8.02 -4.16 5.77
CA GLN A 147 6.65 -4.27 5.29
C GLN A 147 6.42 -5.55 4.47
N LEU A 148 7.34 -5.89 3.56
CA LEU A 148 7.23 -7.10 2.75
C LEU A 148 7.40 -8.37 3.60
N GLN A 149 8.29 -8.36 4.59
CA GLN A 149 8.42 -9.45 5.57
C GLN A 149 7.14 -9.62 6.39
N CYS A 150 6.55 -8.52 6.86
CA CYS A 150 5.28 -8.53 7.58
C CYS A 150 4.16 -9.17 6.73
N LEU A 151 4.02 -8.75 5.47
CA LEU A 151 3.01 -9.31 4.57
C LEU A 151 3.28 -10.79 4.26
N SER A 152 4.53 -11.20 4.02
CA SER A 152 4.84 -12.62 3.79
C SER A 152 4.54 -13.51 5.01
N GLN A 153 4.66 -12.98 6.23
CA GLN A 153 4.25 -13.72 7.44
C GLN A 153 2.72 -13.85 7.55
N LEU A 154 1.98 -12.79 7.20
CA LEU A 154 0.51 -12.79 7.21
C LEU A 154 -0.06 -13.74 6.15
N PHE A 155 0.51 -13.72 4.95
CA PHE A 155 0.11 -14.57 3.84
C PHE A 155 1.10 -15.70 3.67
N LYS A 156 1.01 -16.75 4.50
CA LYS A 156 1.91 -17.94 4.48
C LYS A 156 2.09 -18.63 3.10
N LYS A 157 1.26 -18.30 2.10
CA LYS A 157 1.34 -18.78 0.71
C LYS A 157 1.94 -17.77 -0.29
N THR A 158 2.29 -16.58 0.18
CA THR A 158 2.69 -15.44 -0.62
C THR A 158 4.11 -15.02 -0.28
N ASN A 159 5.03 -15.41 -1.15
CA ASN A 159 6.44 -15.11 -1.02
C ASN A 159 6.77 -13.81 -1.77
N PHE A 160 7.16 -12.77 -1.03
CA PHE A 160 7.65 -11.49 -1.58
C PHE A 160 9.18 -11.39 -1.56
N PHE A 161 9.90 -12.52 -1.75
CA PHE A 161 11.37 -12.59 -1.69
C PHE A 161 12.07 -11.94 -2.90
N TYR A 162 11.84 -10.65 -3.13
CA TYR A 162 12.46 -9.88 -4.21
C TYR A 162 13.50 -8.88 -3.69
N ILE A 163 13.37 -8.44 -2.43
CA ILE A 163 14.22 -7.40 -1.80
C ILE A 163 14.80 -7.89 -0.45
N SER A 164 14.48 -9.11 0.00
CA SER A 164 14.59 -9.50 1.41
C SER A 164 15.80 -10.36 1.81
N THR A 165 16.87 -10.40 1.01
CA THR A 165 18.12 -11.07 1.41
C THR A 165 19.22 -10.03 1.62
N MET A 166 19.33 -9.54 2.86
CA MET A 166 20.63 -9.21 3.45
C MET A 166 21.18 -10.44 4.14
#